data_AF-A0A2X2UKC7-F1
#
_entry.id   AF-A0A2X2UKC7-F1
#
_cell.length_a   1.000
_cell.length_b   1.000
_cell.length_c   1.000
_cell.angle_alpha   90.00
_cell.angle_beta   90.00
_cell.angle_gamma   90.00
#
_symmetry.space_group_name_H-M   'P 1'
#
loop_
_entity.id
_entity.type
_entity.pdbx_description
1 polymer ?
#
loop_
_entity_poly.entity_id
_entity_poly.type
_entity_poly.pdbx_seq_one_letter_code
_entity_poly.pdbx_strand_id
1 'polypeptide(L)' 'MWKYDSPIGTIYIKYIPSERRYGMYYDGVCWEACNTPQAEADNVYMHCTGCYEWDRLGGTVLDCPTDLSGWEKC' A
#
# COMPACT_ATOMS: atom_id res chain seq x y z
N MET A 1 10.84 -2.14 -5.74
CA MET A 1 9.81 -2.41 -4.73
C MET A 1 9.66 -1.15 -3.89
N TRP A 2 8.52 -0.94 -3.25
CA TRP A 2 8.36 0.15 -2.29
C TRP A 2 7.93 -0.41 -0.95
N LYS A 3 8.39 0.23 0.12
CA LYS A 3 8.16 -0.17 1.50
C LYS A 3 7.65 1.03 2.30
N TYR A 4 6.64 0.79 3.12
CA TYR A 4 6.11 1.75 4.08
C TYR A 4 5.94 1.05 5.43
N ASP A 5 6.62 1.55 6.46
CA ASP A 5 6.44 1.09 7.83
C ASP A 5 5.24 1.81 8.45
N SER A 6 4.13 1.09 8.55
CA SER A 6 2.83 1.60 9.01
C SER A 6 2.52 1.14 10.44
N PRO A 7 1.52 1.75 11.10
CA PRO A 7 1.01 1.29 12.41
C PRO A 7 0.58 -0.18 12.49
N ILE A 8 0.21 -0.83 11.38
CA ILE A 8 -0.15 -2.26 11.38
C ILE A 8 1.04 -3.17 11.06
N GLY A 9 2.20 -2.60 10.72
CA GLY A 9 3.37 -3.32 10.24
C GLY A 9 3.79 -2.83 8.85
N THR A 10 4.74 -3.52 8.24
CA THR A 10 5.27 -3.10 6.93
C THR A 10 4.32 -3.45 5.79
N ILE A 11 3.94 -2.44 5.03
CA ILE A 11 3.23 -2.57 3.76
C ILE A 11 4.24 -2.50 2.62
N TYR A 12 4.06 -3.32 1.59
CA TYR A 12 4.88 -3.28 0.38
C TYR A 12 4.05 -3.07 -0.87
N ILE A 13 4.59 -2.30 -1.81
CA ILE A 13 4.11 -2.30 -3.20
C ILE A 13 5.10 -3.09 -4.04
N LYS A 14 4.63 -4.17 -4.67
CA LYS A 14 5.44 -5.08 -5.48
C LYS A 14 4.82 -5.25 -6.86
N TYR A 15 5.67 -5.31 -7.89
CA TYR A 15 5.23 -5.64 -9.23
C TYR A 15 4.93 -7.15 -9.32
N ILE A 16 3.80 -7.51 -9.93
CA ILE A 16 3.30 -8.87 -10.12
C ILE A 16 3.45 -9.20 -11.62
N PRO A 17 4.50 -9.93 -12.04
CA PRO A 17 4.79 -10.13 -13.46
C PRO A 17 3.69 -10.87 -14.22
N SER A 18 3.02 -11.83 -13.59
CA SER A 18 1.95 -12.63 -14.20
C SER A 18 0.71 -11.80 -14.55
N GLU A 19 0.45 -10.73 -13.81
CA GLU A 19 -0.72 -9.87 -13.97
C GLU A 19 -0.38 -8.53 -14.63
N ARG A 20 0.91 -8.19 -14.74
CA ARG A 20 1.40 -6.89 -15.22
C ARG A 20 0.83 -5.72 -14.43
N ARG A 21 0.65 -5.93 -13.13
CA ARG A 21 0.11 -4.97 -12.15
C ARG A 21 1.06 -4.80 -10.98
N TYR A 22 0.81 -3.81 -10.15
CA TYR A 22 1.46 -3.61 -8.86
C TYR A 22 0.45 -3.99 -7.78
N GLY A 23 0.85 -4.77 -6.79
CA GLY A 23 -0.02 -5.12 -5.67
C GLY A 23 0.49 -4.55 -4.35
N MET A 24 -0.45 -4.19 -3.48
CA MET A 24 -0.22 -3.90 -2.07
C MET A 24 -0.20 -5.21 -1.28
N TYR A 25 0.90 -5.43 -0.56
CA TYR A 25 1.15 -6.60 0.26
C TYR A 25 1.25 -6.21 1.73
N TYR A 26 0.52 -6.94 2.57
CA TYR A 26 0.62 -6.88 4.03
C TYR A 26 0.45 -8.29 4.61
N ASP A 27 1.28 -8.65 5.59
CA ASP A 27 1.32 -9.97 6.23
C ASP A 27 1.39 -11.15 5.24
N GLY A 28 2.18 -10.97 4.17
CA GLY A 28 2.34 -11.98 3.11
C GLY A 28 1.17 -12.12 2.13
N VAL A 29 0.06 -11.40 2.34
CA VAL A 29 -1.13 -11.41 1.48
C VAL A 29 -1.10 -10.23 0.52
N CYS A 30 -1.47 -10.46 -0.75
CA CYS A 30 -1.77 -9.40 -1.71
C CYS A 30 -3.24 -9.01 -1.57
N TRP A 31 -3.53 -7.77 -1.14
CA TRP A 31 -4.90 -7.33 -0.85
C TRP A 31 -5.62 -6.76 -2.06
N GLU A 32 -4.87 -6.03 -2.89
CA GLU A 32 -5.36 -5.44 -4.12
C GLU A 32 -4.23 -5.33 -5.17
N ALA A 33 -4.59 -4.94 -6.40
CA ALA A 33 -3.62 -4.71 -7.46
C ALA A 33 -4.09 -3.70 -8.53
N CYS A 34 -3.24 -2.73 -8.82
CA CYS A 34 -3.45 -1.61 -9.72
C CYS A 34 -2.42 -1.57 -10.86
N ASN A 35 -2.67 -0.71 -11.84
CA ASN A 35 -1.81 -0.59 -13.02
C ASN A 35 -0.49 0.14 -12.74
N THR A 36 -0.41 0.95 -11.68
CA THR A 36 0.76 1.74 -11.31
C THR A 36 1.03 1.64 -9.81
N PRO A 37 2.28 1.78 -9.37
CA PRO A 37 2.60 1.82 -7.94
C PRO A 37 2.05 3.08 -7.27
N GLN A 38 1.87 4.18 -8.02
CA GLN A 38 1.20 5.39 -7.53
C GLN A 38 -0.23 5.09 -7.10
N ALA A 39 -1.00 4.36 -7.91
CA ALA A 39 -2.38 4.01 -7.56
C ALA A 39 -2.45 3.16 -6.28
N GLU A 40 -1.50 2.25 -6.07
CA GLU A 40 -1.40 1.51 -4.81
C GLU A 40 -1.09 2.42 -3.61
N ALA A 41 -0.17 3.37 -3.77
CA ALA A 41 0.12 4.35 -2.73
C ALA A 41 -1.10 5.26 -2.43
N ASP A 42 -1.84 5.66 -3.46
CA ASP A 42 -3.06 6.45 -3.33
C ASP A 42 -4.15 5.68 -2.59
N ASN A 43 -4.33 4.38 -2.87
CA ASN A 43 -5.30 3.55 -2.15
C ASN A 43 -4.92 3.34 -0.68
N VAL A 44 -3.63 3.19 -0.38
CA VAL A 44 -3.12 3.18 0.99
C VAL A 44 -3.41 4.51 1.69
N TYR A 45 -3.12 5.65 1.06
CA TYR A 45 -3.44 6.97 1.61
C TYR A 45 -4.95 7.14 1.86
N MET A 46 -5.78 6.72 0.90
CA MET A 46 -7.24 6.80 0.97
C MET A 46 -7.89 5.74 1.87
N HIS A 47 -7.10 4.80 2.42
CA HIS A 47 -7.58 3.71 3.28
C HIS A 47 -8.68 2.88 2.61
N CYS A 48 -8.50 2.56 1.33
CA CYS A 48 -9.42 1.79 0.52
C CYS A 48 -8.76 0.56 -0.13
N THR A 49 -7.92 -0.13 0.65
CA THR A 49 -7.06 -1.22 0.17
C THR A 49 -7.73 -2.60 0.19
N GLY A 50 -8.87 -2.71 0.88
CA GLY A 50 -9.50 -3.97 1.22
C GLY A 50 -8.86 -4.68 2.42
N CYS A 51 -7.70 -4.22 2.90
CA CYS A 51 -7.08 -4.71 4.12
C CYS A 51 -7.77 -4.10 5.34
N TYR A 52 -8.65 -4.85 6.00
CA TYR A 52 -9.44 -4.34 7.14
C TYR A 52 -8.60 -3.69 8.24
N GLU A 53 -7.43 -4.27 8.57
CA GLU A 53 -6.55 -3.73 9.61
C GLU A 53 -6.02 -2.34 9.26
N TRP A 54 -5.77 -2.07 7.97
CA TRP A 54 -5.36 -0.77 7.49
C TRP A 54 -6.56 0.16 7.34
N ASP A 55 -7.57 -0.26 6.58
CA ASP A 55 -8.68 0.60 6.18
C ASP A 55 -9.50 1.12 7.38
N ARG A 56 -9.60 0.34 8.46
CA ARG A 56 -10.27 0.77 9.71
C ARG A 56 -9.59 1.95 10.41
N LEU A 57 -8.34 2.27 10.05
CA LEU A 57 -7.60 3.40 10.59
C LEU A 57 -7.84 4.71 9.82
N GLY A 58 -8.70 4.70 8.79
CA GLY A 58 -9.06 5.87 8.00
C GLY A 58 -9.45 7.07 8.87
N GLY A 59 -8.76 8.18 8.67
CA GLY A 59 -8.96 9.41 9.46
C GLY A 59 -8.31 9.43 10.84
N THR A 60 -7.57 8.39 11.23
CA THR A 60 -6.81 8.32 12.49
C THR A 60 -5.29 8.37 12.29
N VAL A 61 -4.78 7.90 11.16
CA VAL A 61 -3.36 8.03 10.78
C VAL A 61 -3.15 9.34 10.03
N LEU A 62 -2.56 10.33 10.71
CA LEU A 62 -2.39 11.69 10.18
C LEU A 62 -1.10 11.88 9.38
N ASP A 63 -0.12 10.98 9.53
CA ASP A 63 1.22 11.03 8.94
C ASP A 63 1.47 9.88 7.94
N CYS A 64 0.41 9.34 7.34
CA CYS A 64 0.57 8.37 6.25
C CYS A 64 1.13 9.07 4.98
N PRO A 65 1.94 8.36 4.16
CA PRO A 65 2.42 8.90 2.90
C PRO A 65 1.26 9.33 2.01
N THR A 66 1.27 10.59 1.57
CA THR A 66 0.22 11.13 0.67
C THR A 66 0.39 10.66 -0.78
N ASP A 67 1.57 10.16 -1.13
CA ASP A 67 1.92 9.61 -2.43
C ASP A 67 3.12 8.66 -2.32
N LEU A 68 3.57 8.14 -3.46
CA LEU A 68 4.68 7.19 -3.56
C LEU A 68 6.04 7.76 -3.13
N SER A 69 6.22 9.09 -3.06
CA SER A 69 7.49 9.71 -2.66
C SER A 69 7.80 9.56 -1.16
N GLY A 70 6.77 9.36 -0.34
CA GLY A 70 6.91 9.06 1.08
C GLY A 70 7.29 7.61 1.39
N TRP A 71 7.40 6.75 0.36
CA TRP A 71 7.77 5.34 0.51
C TRP A 71 9.28 5.15 0.34
N GLU A 72 9.85 4.22 1.10
CA GLU A 72 11.23 3.77 0.89
C GLU A 72 11.29 2.92 -0.39
N LYS A 73 12.18 3.27 -1.32
CA LYS A 73 12.43 2.49 -2.54
C LYS A 73 13.49 1.43 -2.26
N CYS A 74 13.11 0.16 -2.46
CA CYS A 74 13.97 -1.02 -2.29
C CYS A 74 14.18 -1.78 -3.61
#